data_AF-A0A4Q0MLJ9-F1
#
_entry.id   AF-A0A4Q0MLJ9-F1
#
_cell.length_a   1.000
_cell.length_b   1.000
_cell.length_c   1.000
_cell.angle_alpha   90.00
_cell.angle_beta   90.00
_cell.angle_gamma   90.00
#
_symmetry.space_group_name_H-M   'P 1'
#
loop_
_entity.id
_entity.type
_entity.pdbx_description
1 polymer ?
#
loop_
_entity_poly.entity_id
_entity_poly.type
_entity_poly.pdbx_seq_one_letter_code
_entity_poly.pdbx_strand_id
1 'polypeptide(L)'
;MRSHDPHAAPPVTSTRAAARPRARLARVATAVALSLSAAACSVSYPLYDKTDEIKTGSIDAPAPEGQATPADAVVSAPLAPPAGASAAAPPAGASAAAPQAATPVAYAAKRSTLETAEPAITPSDWAYARGALSLAMGADAVDASVPWANPDTGSYGSFKASAGTVVEHGAMCRPFAASHSGRGQEQRLEGTACRTAAGHWEAVAIRTTASRTL
;
A
#
# COMPACT_ATOMS: atom_id res chain seq x y z
N MET A 1 52.59 72.70 11.15
CA MET A 1 53.53 71.57 11.20
C MET A 1 52.81 70.30 10.74
N ARG A 2 52.80 70.11 9.41
CA ARG A 2 52.44 68.86 8.71
C ARG A 2 53.63 68.58 7.81
N SER A 3 54.17 67.36 7.87
CA SER A 3 54.85 66.65 6.78
C SER A 3 55.50 65.39 7.36
N HIS A 4 55.12 64.21 6.86
CA HIS A 4 56.00 63.25 6.18
C HIS A 4 55.33 61.86 6.14
N ASP A 5 55.10 61.48 4.88
CA ASP A 5 54.88 60.22 4.18
C ASP A 5 54.71 58.84 4.87
N PRO A 6 54.00 57.93 4.16
CA PRO A 6 53.67 56.58 4.59
C PRO A 6 54.79 55.58 4.25
N HIS A 7 55.12 54.71 5.19
CA HIS A 7 55.95 53.54 4.90
C HIS A 7 55.12 52.45 4.22
N ALA A 8 55.34 52.32 2.91
CA ALA A 8 54.92 51.19 2.09
C ALA A 8 55.59 49.89 2.58
N ALA A 9 54.78 48.86 2.82
CA ALA A 9 55.23 47.49 3.06
C ALA A 9 55.47 46.76 1.72
N PRO A 10 56.48 45.88 1.62
CA PRO A 10 56.80 45.17 0.38
C PRO A 10 55.80 44.03 0.06
N PRO A 11 55.61 43.68 -1.22
CA PRO A 11 54.75 42.58 -1.63
C PRO A 11 55.41 41.22 -1.30
N VAL A 12 54.69 40.39 -0.53
CA VAL A 12 55.08 39.01 -0.29
C VAL A 12 54.77 38.17 -1.53
N THR A 13 55.81 37.75 -2.23
CA THR A 13 55.72 36.84 -3.37
C THR A 13 55.27 35.45 -2.90
N SER A 14 54.03 35.07 -3.21
CA SER A 14 53.49 33.74 -2.91
C SER A 14 53.88 32.76 -4.02
N THR A 15 54.96 32.01 -3.79
CA THR A 15 55.36 30.88 -4.63
C THR A 15 55.13 29.59 -3.84
N ARG A 16 53.95 28.99 -3.99
CA ARG A 16 53.78 27.55 -3.70
C ARG A 16 53.00 26.88 -4.82
N ALA A 17 53.76 26.24 -5.69
CA ALA A 17 53.29 25.31 -6.69
C ALA A 17 52.52 24.16 -6.03
N ALA A 18 51.22 24.05 -6.29
CA ALA A 18 50.43 22.88 -5.95
C ALA A 18 50.37 21.94 -7.16
N ALA A 19 51.42 21.13 -7.32
CA ALA A 19 51.42 20.05 -8.29
C ALA A 19 50.59 18.85 -7.79
N ARG A 20 49.44 18.66 -8.45
CA ARG A 20 48.73 17.39 -8.76
C ARG A 20 48.24 16.49 -7.60
N PRO A 21 46.92 16.23 -7.52
CA PRO A 21 46.37 15.04 -6.90
C PRO A 21 45.78 14.06 -7.93
N ARG A 22 46.35 13.94 -9.15
CA ARG A 22 45.88 12.96 -10.14
C ARG A 22 46.08 11.49 -9.71
N ALA A 23 46.93 11.24 -8.70
CA ALA A 23 47.24 9.89 -8.23
C ALA A 23 46.17 9.29 -7.27
N ARG A 24 45.31 10.09 -6.63
CA ARG A 24 44.28 9.57 -5.70
C ARG A 24 43.03 9.05 -6.42
N LEU A 25 42.64 9.67 -7.54
CA LEU A 25 41.47 9.27 -8.31
C LEU A 25 41.64 7.89 -8.99
N ALA A 26 42.86 7.56 -9.42
CA ALA A 26 43.13 6.29 -10.09
C ALA A 26 42.98 5.06 -9.16
N ARG A 27 43.24 5.21 -7.85
CA ARG A 27 43.15 4.10 -6.89
C ARG A 27 41.72 3.79 -6.43
N VAL A 28 40.80 4.77 -6.49
CA VAL A 28 39.39 4.55 -6.14
C VAL A 28 38.66 3.84 -7.27
N ALA A 29 38.98 4.18 -8.53
CA ALA A 29 38.34 3.58 -9.70
C ALA A 29 38.62 2.07 -9.81
N THR A 30 39.84 1.61 -9.46
CA THR A 30 40.17 0.17 -9.51
C THR A 30 39.47 -0.64 -8.42
N ALA A 31 39.21 -0.06 -7.25
CA ALA A 31 38.50 -0.76 -6.17
C ALA A 31 37.01 -1.00 -6.47
N VAL A 32 36.36 -0.05 -7.18
CA VAL A 32 34.94 -0.18 -7.57
C VAL A 32 34.76 -1.20 -8.71
N ALA A 33 35.70 -1.26 -9.65
CA ALA A 33 35.63 -2.24 -10.74
C ALA A 33 35.76 -3.70 -10.25
N LEU A 34 36.55 -3.93 -9.18
CA LEU A 34 36.75 -5.27 -8.63
C LEU A 34 35.54 -5.79 -7.83
N SER A 35 34.69 -4.92 -7.28
CA SER A 35 33.52 -5.33 -6.50
C SER A 35 32.30 -5.69 -7.37
N LEU A 36 32.19 -5.13 -8.58
CA LEU A 36 31.08 -5.45 -9.49
C LEU A 36 31.19 -6.85 -10.13
N SER A 37 32.37 -7.47 -10.18
CA SER A 37 32.55 -8.78 -10.84
C SER A 37 32.25 -9.99 -9.95
N ALA A 38 32.11 -9.82 -8.63
CA ALA A 38 31.93 -10.94 -7.69
C ALA A 38 30.47 -11.22 -7.29
N ALA A 39 29.49 -10.39 -7.71
CA ALA A 39 28.09 -10.49 -7.26
C ALA A 39 27.14 -11.20 -8.24
N ALA A 40 27.63 -11.76 -9.35
CA ALA A 40 26.79 -12.25 -10.45
C ALA A 40 26.68 -13.78 -10.59
N CYS A 41 26.73 -14.54 -9.49
CA CYS A 41 26.42 -15.97 -9.52
C CYS A 41 25.13 -16.24 -8.73
N SER A 42 23.97 -15.98 -9.35
CA SER A 42 22.70 -16.54 -8.88
C SER A 42 22.66 -18.04 -9.18
N VAL A 43 23.05 -18.86 -8.21
CA VAL A 43 22.91 -20.31 -8.29
C VAL A 43 21.43 -20.65 -8.14
N SER A 44 20.78 -21.02 -9.24
CA SER A 44 19.44 -21.60 -9.22
C SER A 44 19.59 -23.11 -9.02
N TYR A 45 19.13 -23.62 -7.88
CA TYR A 45 19.00 -25.07 -7.67
C TYR A 45 17.68 -25.54 -8.28
N PRO A 46 17.68 -26.46 -9.27
CA PRO A 46 16.46 -27.13 -9.67
C PRO A 46 16.06 -28.10 -8.55
N LEU A 47 14.91 -27.84 -7.90
CA LEU A 47 14.19 -28.87 -7.16
C LEU A 47 13.45 -29.75 -8.17
N TYR A 48 14.18 -30.66 -8.80
CA TYR A 48 13.61 -31.77 -9.55
C TYR A 48 14.28 -33.05 -9.06
N ASP A 49 13.60 -33.76 -8.16
CA ASP A 49 13.89 -35.16 -7.93
C ASP A 49 13.40 -35.94 -9.16
N LYS A 50 14.27 -36.81 -9.69
CA LYS A 50 14.09 -37.46 -10.98
C LYS A 50 13.35 -38.80 -10.87
N THR A 51 12.58 -39.00 -9.80
CA THR A 51 11.96 -40.31 -9.51
C THR A 51 10.54 -40.30 -8.96
N ASP A 52 9.89 -39.15 -8.80
CA ASP A 52 8.46 -39.15 -8.47
C ASP A 52 7.62 -39.08 -9.75
N GLU A 53 7.14 -40.25 -10.16
CA GLU A 53 6.03 -40.42 -11.10
C GLU A 53 4.83 -39.65 -10.54
N ILE A 54 4.62 -38.41 -11.02
CA ILE A 54 3.40 -37.66 -10.78
C ILE A 54 2.25 -38.45 -11.39
N LYS A 55 1.60 -39.27 -10.56
CA LYS A 55 0.37 -39.96 -10.88
C LYS A 55 -0.76 -38.94 -10.87
N THR A 56 -0.84 -38.15 -11.94
CA THR A 56 -2.01 -37.31 -12.22
C THR A 56 -3.17 -38.28 -12.43
N GLY A 57 -3.99 -38.48 -11.40
CA GLY A 57 -5.20 -39.28 -11.50
C GLY A 57 -6.16 -38.63 -12.50
N SER A 58 -6.03 -39.00 -13.78
CA SER A 58 -7.09 -38.80 -14.77
C SER A 58 -8.26 -39.66 -14.33
N ILE A 59 -9.34 -39.00 -13.87
CA ILE A 59 -10.58 -39.69 -13.54
C ILE A 59 -11.33 -39.90 -14.86
N ASP A 60 -10.89 -40.89 -15.65
CA ASP A 60 -11.71 -41.46 -16.70
C ASP A 60 -12.67 -42.46 -16.04
N ALA A 61 -13.80 -41.96 -15.55
CA ALA A 61 -14.91 -42.81 -15.14
C ALA A 61 -15.96 -42.85 -16.27
N PRO A 62 -16.30 -44.03 -16.81
CA PRO A 62 -17.40 -44.17 -17.76
C PRO A 62 -18.74 -43.93 -17.07
N ALA A 63 -19.68 -43.33 -17.82
CA ALA A 63 -21.02 -43.00 -17.37
C ALA A 63 -21.84 -44.23 -16.95
N PRO A 64 -22.55 -44.19 -15.81
CA PRO A 64 -23.72 -45.01 -15.61
C PRO A 64 -24.96 -44.27 -16.09
N GLU A 65 -25.54 -44.75 -17.20
CA GLU A 65 -26.94 -44.52 -17.52
C GLU A 65 -27.80 -45.15 -16.42
N GLY A 66 -28.77 -44.40 -15.89
CA GLY A 66 -29.85 -44.97 -15.07
C GLY A 66 -30.20 -44.23 -13.77
N GLN A 67 -30.99 -43.18 -13.91
CA GLN A 67 -32.22 -42.94 -13.12
C GLN A 67 -32.12 -42.80 -11.58
N ALA A 68 -32.12 -41.54 -11.12
CA ALA A 68 -33.04 -41.03 -10.09
C ALA A 68 -32.86 -39.51 -9.98
N THR A 69 -33.92 -38.74 -10.19
CA THR A 69 -33.95 -37.30 -9.89
C THR A 69 -33.81 -37.07 -8.38
N PRO A 70 -32.89 -36.24 -7.90
CA PRO A 70 -32.99 -35.61 -6.59
C PRO A 70 -33.52 -34.18 -6.78
N ALA A 71 -34.73 -33.95 -6.30
CA ALA A 71 -35.26 -32.62 -6.07
C ALA A 71 -34.55 -32.02 -4.86
N ASP A 72 -33.45 -31.28 -5.07
CA ASP A 72 -32.85 -30.44 -4.02
C ASP A 72 -32.15 -29.25 -4.68
N ALA A 73 -32.95 -28.24 -5.04
CA ALA A 73 -32.44 -26.89 -5.21
C ALA A 73 -32.05 -26.38 -3.82
N VAL A 74 -30.75 -26.33 -3.52
CA VAL A 74 -30.23 -25.72 -2.29
C VAL A 74 -30.38 -24.21 -2.42
N VAL A 75 -31.53 -23.70 -1.95
CA VAL A 75 -31.72 -22.30 -1.58
C VAL A 75 -31.12 -22.11 -0.20
N SER A 76 -30.06 -21.30 -0.10
CA SER A 76 -29.51 -20.89 1.19
C SER A 76 -30.52 -20.01 1.94
N ALA A 77 -31.23 -20.59 2.90
CA ALA A 77 -31.97 -19.84 3.91
C ALA A 77 -31.02 -19.37 5.02
N PRO A 78 -31.18 -18.16 5.58
CA PRO A 78 -30.35 -17.69 6.69
C PRO A 78 -30.65 -18.48 7.98
N LEU A 79 -29.59 -18.86 8.70
CA LEU A 79 -29.68 -19.54 9.99
C LEU A 79 -30.45 -18.69 11.01
N ALA A 80 -31.43 -19.31 11.67
CA ALA A 80 -32.04 -18.78 12.89
C ALA A 80 -31.04 -18.83 14.07
N PRO A 81 -31.07 -17.88 15.01
CA PRO A 81 -30.25 -17.92 16.23
C PRO A 81 -30.73 -19.03 17.19
N PRO A 82 -29.84 -19.64 17.99
CA PRO A 82 -30.20 -20.70 18.91
C PRO A 82 -31.10 -20.21 20.07
N ALA A 83 -32.06 -21.04 20.44
CA ALA A 83 -32.93 -20.83 21.58
C ALA A 83 -32.23 -21.18 22.90
N GLY A 84 -32.30 -20.26 23.88
CA GLY A 84 -32.07 -20.58 25.29
C GLY A 84 -30.81 -20.00 25.92
N ALA A 85 -30.88 -18.74 26.33
CA ALA A 85 -30.12 -18.26 27.49
C ALA A 85 -31.06 -17.36 28.32
N SER A 86 -31.68 -17.94 29.34
CA SER A 86 -32.45 -17.21 30.35
C SER A 86 -31.52 -16.27 31.13
N ALA A 87 -31.93 -15.01 31.28
CA ALA A 87 -31.50 -14.16 32.38
C ALA A 87 -32.75 -13.60 33.08
N ALA A 88 -32.77 -13.76 34.40
CA ALA A 88 -33.84 -13.44 35.31
C ALA A 88 -34.32 -11.98 35.22
N ALA A 89 -35.61 -11.77 35.49
CA ALA A 89 -36.20 -10.45 35.66
C ALA A 89 -35.62 -9.73 36.90
N PRO A 90 -35.28 -8.43 36.82
CA PRO A 90 -34.98 -7.63 37.99
C PRO A 90 -36.27 -7.10 38.66
N PRO A 91 -36.29 -6.88 39.99
CA PRO A 91 -37.42 -6.26 40.66
C PRO A 91 -37.57 -4.79 40.25
N ALA A 92 -38.82 -4.33 40.24
CA ALA A 92 -39.19 -2.96 39.96
C ALA A 92 -38.59 -1.98 40.98
N GLY A 93 -38.05 -0.87 40.49
CA GLY A 93 -37.81 0.34 41.28
C GLY A 93 -36.35 0.78 41.39
N ALA A 94 -35.81 1.41 40.34
CA ALA A 94 -34.84 2.51 40.43
C ALA A 94 -34.63 3.10 39.03
N SER A 95 -34.83 4.41 38.89
CA SER A 95 -34.56 5.16 37.66
C SER A 95 -33.05 5.19 37.40
N ALA A 96 -32.58 4.48 36.39
CA ALA A 96 -31.24 4.61 35.86
C ALA A 96 -31.36 4.88 34.36
N ALA A 97 -30.84 6.03 33.93
CA ALA A 97 -30.85 6.49 32.55
C ALA A 97 -30.26 5.42 31.62
N ALA A 98 -31.02 5.06 30.58
CA ALA A 98 -30.60 4.13 29.55
C ALA A 98 -29.27 4.60 28.91
N PRO A 99 -28.30 3.70 28.64
CA PRO A 99 -27.16 4.06 27.81
C PRO A 99 -27.68 4.38 26.42
N GLN A 100 -27.52 5.63 26.01
CA GLN A 100 -27.87 6.08 24.67
C GLN A 100 -27.04 5.27 23.68
N ALA A 101 -27.71 4.49 22.82
CA ALA A 101 -27.08 3.84 21.69
C ALA A 101 -26.38 4.91 20.85
N ALA A 102 -25.06 4.92 20.86
CA ALA A 102 -24.26 5.80 20.03
C ALA A 102 -24.61 5.49 18.58
N THR A 103 -25.22 6.45 17.89
CA THR A 103 -25.45 6.39 16.46
C THR A 103 -24.08 6.23 15.78
N PRO A 104 -23.86 5.19 14.94
CA PRO A 104 -22.60 5.06 14.25
C PRO A 104 -22.48 6.25 13.29
N VAL A 105 -21.52 7.13 13.57
CA VAL A 105 -21.14 8.18 12.63
C VAL A 105 -20.43 7.48 11.48
N ALA A 106 -21.19 7.01 10.50
CA ALA A 106 -20.64 6.71 9.20
C ALA A 106 -19.93 7.99 8.74
N TYR A 107 -18.65 7.90 8.42
CA TYR A 107 -17.93 9.01 7.82
C TYR A 107 -18.63 9.29 6.49
N ALA A 108 -19.51 10.29 6.47
CA ALA A 108 -20.12 10.78 5.26
C ALA A 108 -18.99 11.45 4.48
N ALA A 109 -18.34 10.68 3.60
CA ALA A 109 -17.29 11.17 2.74
C ALA A 109 -17.83 12.40 1.99
N LYS A 110 -17.32 13.58 2.35
CA LYS A 110 -17.56 14.77 1.53
C LYS A 110 -16.96 14.45 0.16
N ARG A 111 -17.80 14.33 -0.86
CA ARG A 111 -17.32 14.24 -2.25
C ARG A 111 -16.43 15.45 -2.48
N SER A 112 -15.16 15.22 -2.76
CA SER A 112 -14.22 16.27 -3.16
C SER A 112 -14.80 17.01 -4.36
N THR A 113 -15.04 18.31 -4.21
CA THR A 113 -15.52 19.21 -5.27
C THR A 113 -14.37 19.68 -6.18
N LEU A 114 -13.37 18.84 -6.41
CA LEU A 114 -12.32 19.13 -7.39
C LEU A 114 -12.81 18.70 -8.78
N GLU A 115 -13.43 19.69 -9.45
CA GLU A 115 -13.39 19.96 -10.89
C GLU A 115 -12.85 18.82 -11.76
N THR A 116 -13.76 18.09 -12.42
CA THR A 116 -13.63 17.43 -13.72
C THR A 116 -12.25 16.83 -14.08
N ALA A 117 -11.67 16.02 -13.19
CA ALA A 117 -10.65 15.05 -13.55
C ALA A 117 -11.26 13.66 -13.43
N GLU A 118 -11.08 12.79 -14.45
CA GLU A 118 -11.47 11.39 -14.32
C GLU A 118 -10.84 10.80 -13.04
N PRO A 119 -11.59 9.97 -12.28
CA PRO A 119 -11.07 9.40 -11.05
C PRO A 119 -9.78 8.63 -11.36
N ALA A 120 -8.70 8.96 -10.65
CA ALA A 120 -7.38 8.39 -10.89
C ALA A 120 -7.40 6.86 -10.97
N ILE A 121 -8.16 6.22 -10.07
CA ILE A 121 -8.43 4.78 -10.07
C ILE A 121 -9.91 4.60 -10.44
N THR A 122 -10.18 3.81 -11.47
CA THR A 122 -11.55 3.59 -11.97
C THR A 122 -12.35 2.69 -11.01
N PRO A 123 -13.70 2.68 -11.08
CA PRO A 123 -14.51 1.80 -10.23
C PRO A 123 -14.18 0.31 -10.37
N SER A 124 -13.84 -0.17 -11.58
CA SER A 124 -13.41 -1.56 -11.80
C SER A 124 -12.04 -1.84 -11.18
N ASP A 125 -11.11 -0.89 -11.28
CA ASP A 125 -9.78 -1.03 -10.67
C ASP A 125 -9.87 -1.02 -9.14
N TRP A 126 -10.80 -0.25 -8.57
CA TRP A 126 -11.08 -0.24 -7.13
C TRP A 126 -11.55 -1.59 -6.58
N ALA A 127 -12.14 -2.47 -7.40
CA ALA A 127 -12.47 -3.82 -6.97
C ALA A 127 -11.21 -4.61 -6.55
N TYR A 128 -10.09 -4.39 -7.24
CA TYR A 128 -8.81 -5.02 -6.95
C TYR A 128 -7.96 -4.22 -5.95
N ALA A 129 -8.02 -2.89 -6.04
CA ALA A 129 -7.19 -1.99 -5.23
C ALA A 129 -7.59 -1.93 -3.74
N ARG A 130 -8.88 -2.15 -3.41
CA ARG A 130 -9.39 -2.03 -2.02
C ARG A 130 -8.72 -2.98 -1.03
N GLY A 131 -8.42 -4.21 -1.44
CA GLY A 131 -7.72 -5.17 -0.60
C GLY A 131 -6.32 -4.70 -0.24
N ALA A 132 -5.55 -4.24 -1.24
CA ALA A 132 -4.23 -3.69 -1.04
C ALA A 132 -4.23 -2.43 -0.15
N LEU A 133 -5.21 -1.55 -0.33
CA LEU A 133 -5.40 -0.40 0.56
C LEU A 133 -5.62 -0.84 2.01
N SER A 134 -6.53 -1.80 2.23
CA SER A 134 -6.83 -2.30 3.59
C SER A 134 -5.61 -2.91 4.27
N LEU A 135 -4.83 -3.69 3.54
CA LEU A 135 -3.58 -4.28 4.04
C LEU A 135 -2.54 -3.21 4.37
N ALA A 136 -2.33 -2.25 3.47
CA ALA A 136 -1.35 -1.17 3.67
C ALA A 136 -1.69 -0.31 4.89
N MET A 137 -2.98 -0.02 5.11
CA MET A 137 -3.42 0.81 6.24
C MET A 137 -3.47 0.05 7.57
N GLY A 138 -3.67 -1.26 7.52
CA GLY A 138 -3.67 -2.13 8.71
C GLY A 138 -2.27 -2.48 9.23
N ALA A 139 -1.21 -2.30 8.44
CA ALA A 139 0.16 -2.61 8.86
C ALA A 139 0.72 -1.56 9.83
N ASP A 140 1.34 -1.95 10.95
CA ASP A 140 1.91 -0.97 11.90
C ASP A 140 3.03 -0.10 11.28
N ALA A 141 3.76 -0.65 10.31
CA ALA A 141 4.83 0.05 9.60
C ALA A 141 4.28 1.14 8.67
N VAL A 142 4.94 2.31 8.68
CA VAL A 142 4.83 3.28 7.59
C VAL A 142 5.68 2.84 6.40
N ASP A 143 5.35 3.35 5.21
CA ASP A 143 6.04 3.07 3.94
C ASP A 143 6.03 1.62 3.44
N ALA A 144 5.42 0.68 4.16
CA ALA A 144 5.16 -0.67 3.67
C ALA A 144 4.22 -0.60 2.44
N SER A 145 4.77 -0.93 1.27
CA SER A 145 4.06 -0.85 -0.01
C SER A 145 3.36 -2.16 -0.32
N VAL A 146 2.04 -2.11 -0.51
CA VAL A 146 1.22 -3.26 -0.91
C VAL A 146 0.78 -3.08 -2.36
N PRO A 147 1.20 -3.98 -3.28
CA PRO A 147 0.85 -3.88 -4.69
C PRO A 147 -0.57 -4.38 -4.97
N TRP A 148 -1.13 -3.93 -6.08
CA TRP A 148 -2.35 -4.46 -6.68
C TRP A 148 -2.27 -4.42 -8.20
N ALA A 149 -3.06 -5.27 -8.85
CA ALA A 149 -3.23 -5.27 -10.30
C ALA A 149 -4.66 -5.68 -10.65
N ASN A 150 -5.21 -5.08 -11.70
CA ASN A 150 -6.45 -5.48 -12.34
C ASN A 150 -6.12 -6.14 -13.69
N PRO A 151 -6.27 -7.47 -13.82
CA PRO A 151 -5.96 -8.17 -15.06
C PRO A 151 -6.91 -7.80 -16.22
N ASP A 152 -8.12 -7.31 -15.93
CA ASP A 152 -9.12 -6.99 -16.94
C ASP A 152 -8.81 -5.67 -17.67
N THR A 153 -8.22 -4.70 -16.96
CA THR A 153 -7.88 -3.37 -17.50
C THR A 153 -6.39 -3.18 -17.75
N GLY A 154 -5.54 -4.06 -17.18
CA GLY A 154 -4.09 -3.91 -17.16
C GLY A 154 -3.60 -2.82 -16.19
N SER A 155 -4.50 -2.19 -15.42
CA SER A 155 -4.11 -1.20 -14.41
C SER A 155 -3.41 -1.86 -13.23
N TYR A 156 -2.38 -1.22 -12.69
CA TYR A 156 -1.66 -1.69 -11.51
C TYR A 156 -1.18 -0.53 -10.65
N GLY A 157 -0.72 -0.83 -9.44
CA GLY A 157 -0.23 0.20 -8.54
C GLY A 157 0.17 -0.35 -7.19
N SER A 158 0.35 0.56 -6.23
CA SER A 158 0.54 0.19 -4.84
C SER A 158 0.01 1.25 -3.89
N PHE A 159 -0.27 0.84 -2.65
CA PHE A 159 -0.56 1.75 -1.53
C PHE A 159 0.49 1.59 -0.45
N LYS A 160 0.80 2.69 0.23
CA LYS A 160 1.60 2.68 1.45
C LYS A 160 1.08 3.73 2.43
N ALA A 161 1.15 3.45 3.72
CA ALA A 161 0.92 4.47 4.73
C ALA A 161 2.02 5.53 4.69
N SER A 162 1.64 6.80 4.61
CA SER A 162 2.60 7.92 4.61
C SER A 162 2.83 8.49 6.01
N ALA A 163 1.95 8.19 6.96
CA ALA A 163 2.12 8.53 8.37
C ALA A 163 1.30 7.57 9.28
N GLY A 164 1.45 7.76 10.60
CA GLY A 164 0.67 7.03 11.61
C GLY A 164 -0.82 7.37 11.57
N THR A 165 -1.60 6.64 12.37
CA THR A 165 -3.05 6.86 12.49
C THR A 165 -3.38 8.10 13.29
N VAL A 166 -4.45 8.79 12.90
CA VAL A 166 -5.06 9.93 13.58
C VAL A 166 -6.55 9.63 13.83
N VAL A 167 -7.16 10.22 14.85
CA VAL A 167 -8.62 10.15 15.04
C VAL A 167 -9.25 11.38 14.40
N GLU A 168 -10.08 11.17 13.38
CA GLU A 168 -10.83 12.23 12.71
C GLU A 168 -12.31 11.87 12.67
N HIS A 169 -13.18 12.78 13.11
CA HIS A 169 -14.64 12.57 13.13
C HIS A 169 -15.08 11.26 13.83
N GLY A 170 -14.33 10.82 14.84
CA GLY A 170 -14.62 9.59 15.59
C GLY A 170 -14.15 8.29 14.92
N ALA A 171 -13.48 8.36 13.77
CA ALA A 171 -12.87 7.21 13.10
C ALA A 171 -11.33 7.28 13.18
N MET A 172 -10.68 6.12 13.25
CA MET A 172 -9.23 6.05 13.04
C MET A 172 -8.95 6.21 11.55
N CYS A 173 -8.27 7.28 11.17
CA CYS A 173 -7.88 7.58 9.81
C CYS A 173 -6.36 7.50 9.67
N ARG A 174 -5.88 7.21 8.47
CA ARG A 174 -4.47 7.10 8.16
C ARG A 174 -4.19 7.69 6.78
N PRO A 175 -3.21 8.61 6.66
CA PRO A 175 -2.81 9.14 5.38
C PRO A 175 -2.02 8.08 4.60
N PHE A 176 -2.18 8.09 3.28
CA PHE A 176 -1.49 7.18 2.39
C PHE A 176 -0.93 7.90 1.16
N ALA A 177 0.08 7.28 0.57
CA ALA A 177 0.53 7.56 -0.79
C ALA A 177 0.26 6.33 -1.65
N ALA A 178 -0.01 6.55 -2.93
CA ALA A 178 -0.22 5.48 -3.89
C ALA A 178 0.44 5.78 -5.24
N SER A 179 0.76 4.72 -5.97
CA SER A 179 1.00 4.77 -7.41
C SER A 179 -0.15 4.12 -8.15
N HIS A 180 -0.43 4.62 -9.35
CA HIS A 180 -1.34 4.01 -10.28
C HIS A 180 -0.76 4.11 -11.69
N SER A 181 -0.75 3.01 -12.42
CA SER A 181 -0.36 2.94 -13.81
C SER A 181 -1.46 2.22 -14.57
N GLY A 182 -1.98 2.84 -15.61
CA GLY A 182 -3.08 2.29 -16.39
C GLY A 182 -3.46 3.26 -17.51
N ARG A 183 -4.01 2.73 -18.61
CA ARG A 183 -4.49 3.55 -19.74
C ARG A 183 -3.43 4.51 -20.31
N GLY A 184 -2.16 4.09 -20.35
CA GLY A 184 -1.05 4.92 -20.86
C GLY A 184 -0.67 6.10 -19.96
N GLN A 185 -1.07 6.07 -18.68
CA GLN A 185 -0.74 7.10 -17.69
C GLN A 185 -0.12 6.47 -16.46
N GLU A 186 0.85 7.16 -15.88
CA GLU A 186 1.37 6.91 -14.54
C GLU A 186 1.01 8.09 -13.64
N GLN A 187 0.44 7.80 -12.48
CA GLN A 187 -0.03 8.78 -11.53
C GLN A 187 0.53 8.50 -10.14
N ARG A 188 0.85 9.57 -9.43
CA ARG A 188 1.12 9.57 -7.98
C ARG A 188 -0.08 10.15 -7.28
N LEU A 189 -0.56 9.45 -6.25
CA LEU A 189 -1.75 9.81 -5.51
C LEU A 189 -1.42 9.96 -4.03
N GLU A 190 -2.16 10.81 -3.36
CA GLU A 190 -2.18 10.94 -1.91
C GLU A 190 -3.62 10.94 -1.42
N GLY A 191 -3.84 10.43 -0.22
CA GLY A 191 -5.18 10.36 0.33
C GLY A 191 -5.21 10.05 1.81
N THR A 192 -6.44 9.87 2.30
CA THR A 192 -6.73 9.45 3.66
C THR A 192 -7.69 8.28 3.59
N ALA A 193 -7.38 7.22 4.33
CA ALA A 193 -8.27 6.09 4.53
C ALA A 193 -8.73 6.05 5.99
N CYS A 194 -10.01 5.85 6.23
CA CYS A 194 -10.57 5.73 7.57
C CYS A 194 -11.07 4.31 7.81
N ARG A 195 -10.89 3.85 9.04
CA ARG A 195 -11.38 2.56 9.50
C ARG A 195 -12.89 2.65 9.70
N THR A 196 -13.62 1.80 9.00
CA THR A 196 -15.08 1.72 9.07
C THR A 196 -15.51 1.04 10.36
N ALA A 197 -16.79 1.17 10.72
CA ALA A 197 -17.36 0.46 11.88
C ALA A 197 -17.24 -1.07 11.75
N ALA A 198 -17.21 -1.59 10.51
CA ALA A 198 -17.00 -3.01 10.23
C ALA A 198 -15.51 -3.43 10.28
N GLY A 199 -14.60 -2.51 10.64
CA GLY A 199 -13.20 -2.81 10.95
C GLY A 199 -12.23 -2.80 9.76
N HIS A 200 -12.71 -2.63 8.52
CA HIS A 200 -11.87 -2.49 7.33
C HIS A 200 -11.53 -1.02 7.05
N TRP A 201 -10.54 -0.77 6.19
CA TRP A 201 -10.14 0.58 5.82
C TRP A 201 -10.72 0.98 4.47
N GLU A 202 -11.21 2.21 4.37
CA GLU A 202 -11.80 2.76 3.15
C GLU A 202 -11.20 4.14 2.85
N ALA A 203 -10.83 4.38 1.59
CA ALA A 203 -10.35 5.69 1.15
C ALA A 203 -11.50 6.71 1.18
N VAL A 204 -11.40 7.71 2.06
CA VAL A 204 -12.41 8.78 2.19
C VAL A 204 -12.03 10.02 1.40
N ALA A 205 -10.75 10.16 1.06
CA ALA A 205 -10.23 11.21 0.20
C ALA A 205 -9.04 10.67 -0.58
N ILE A 206 -8.98 11.00 -1.87
CA ILE A 206 -7.84 10.72 -2.74
C ILE A 206 -7.69 11.86 -3.73
N ARG A 207 -6.45 12.24 -4.00
CA ARG A 207 -6.08 13.26 -4.98
C ARG A 207 -4.86 12.81 -5.77
N THR A 208 -4.79 13.24 -7.01
CA THR A 208 -3.59 13.09 -7.83
C THR A 208 -2.62 14.21 -7.52
N THR A 209 -1.36 13.86 -7.26
CA THR A 209 -0.28 14.83 -6.98
C THR A 209 0.69 14.97 -8.15
N ALA A 210 0.80 13.95 -9.01
CA ALA A 210 1.52 14.02 -10.27
C ALA A 210 0.93 13.03 -11.29
N SER A 211 1.04 13.38 -12.58
CA SER A 211 0.65 12.52 -13.70
C SER A 211 1.67 12.62 -14.82
N ARG A 212 1.93 11.50 -15.51
CA ARG A 212 2.83 11.41 -16.66
C ARG A 212 2.25 10.44 -17.70
N THR A 213 2.20 10.86 -18.96
CA THR A 213 1.88 9.99 -20.10
C THR A 213 3.04 9.03 -20.38
N LEU A 214 2.72 7.76 -20.66
CA LEU A 214 3.66 6.70 -21.00
C LEU A 214 3.80 6.49 -22.51
#